data_AF-A0A1J7C8U3-F1
#
_entry.id   AF-A0A1J7C8U3-F1
#
_cell.length_a   1.000
_cell.length_b   1.000
_cell.length_c   1.000
_cell.angle_alpha   90.00
_cell.angle_beta   90.00
_cell.angle_gamma   90.00
#
_symmetry.space_group_name_H-M   'P 1'
#
loop_
_entity.id
_entity.type
_entity.pdbx_description
1 polymer ?
#
loop_
_entity_poly.entity_id
_entity_poly.type
_entity_poly.pdbx_seq_one_letter_code
_entity_poly.pdbx_strand_id
1 'polypeptide(L)' 'MTRSLYSHIARSAALHEKAGSLTQAAKLWRQANELALLKANVDWTAHRAHVCESRLRLAAKPLRVRNGGAA' A
#
# COMPACT_ATOMS: atom_id res chain seq x y z
N MET A 1 13.12 12.64 21.71
CA MET A 1 13.34 12.52 20.25
C MET A 1 12.02 12.74 19.53
N THR A 2 11.86 13.86 18.84
CA THR A 2 10.69 14.13 17.99
C THR A 2 10.73 13.18 16.78
N ARG A 3 9.77 12.24 16.69
CA ARG A 3 9.62 11.43 15.47
C ARG A 3 9.29 12.38 14.32
N SER A 4 10.04 12.31 13.23
CA SER A 4 9.72 13.08 12.03
C SER A 4 8.31 12.72 11.53
N LEU A 5 7.60 13.68 10.94
CA LEU A 5 6.25 13.47 10.41
C LEU A 5 6.23 12.31 9.41
N TYR A 6 7.26 12.22 8.55
CA TYR A 6 7.52 11.05 7.70
C TYR A 6 7.48 9.73 8.49
N SER A 7 8.26 9.63 9.58
CA SER A 7 8.35 8.40 10.38
C SER A 7 7.05 8.05 11.09
N HIS A 8 6.23 9.04 11.42
CA HIS A 8 4.91 8.84 12.00
C HIS A 8 3.94 8.26 10.95
N ILE A 9 3.85 8.90 9.78
CA ILE A 9 2.95 8.49 8.69
C ILE A 9 3.36 7.13 8.12
N ALA A 10 4.64 6.89 7.86
CA ALA A 10 5.14 5.61 7.38
C ALA A 10 4.84 4.46 8.35
N ARG A 11 4.91 4.70 9.67
CA ARG A 11 4.51 3.69 10.66
C ARG A 11 3.01 3.43 10.63
N SER A 12 2.19 4.49 10.54
CA SER A 12 0.74 4.34 10.41
C SER A 12 0.36 3.55 9.14
N ALA A 13 1.02 3.85 8.01
CA ALA A 13 0.85 3.12 6.76
C ALA A 13 1.14 1.62 6.94
N ALA A 14 2.27 1.28 7.57
CA ALA A 14 2.64 -0.11 7.85
C ALA A 14 1.63 -0.84 8.77
N LEU A 15 1.07 -0.14 9.78
CA LEU A 15 0.04 -0.70 10.65
C LEU A 15 -1.24 -1.02 9.89
N HIS A 16 -1.74 -0.09 9.07
CA HIS A 16 -2.91 -0.34 8.22
C HIS A 16 -2.65 -1.44 7.19
N GLU A 17 -1.46 -1.51 6.63
CA GLU A 17 -1.11 -2.56 5.68
C GLU A 17 -1.12 -3.94 6.34
N LYS A 18 -0.55 -4.06 7.55
CA LYS A 18 -0.59 -5.29 8.35
C LYS A 18 -2.01 -5.69 8.74
N ALA A 19 -2.87 -4.71 9.00
CA ALA A 19 -4.29 -4.92 9.31
C ALA A 19 -5.15 -5.23 8.07
N GLY A 20 -4.58 -5.31 6.87
CA GLY A 20 -5.34 -5.52 5.62
C GLY A 20 -6.18 -4.32 5.18
N SER A 21 -6.05 -3.17 5.85
CA SER A 21 -6.70 -1.90 5.48
C SER A 21 -5.96 -1.24 4.32
N LEU A 22 -5.88 -1.94 3.18
CA LEU A 22 -4.99 -1.61 2.07
C LEU A 22 -5.28 -0.24 1.44
N THR A 23 -6.54 0.21 1.40
CA THR A 23 -6.91 1.54 0.89
C THR A 23 -6.29 2.65 1.74
N GLN A 24 -6.37 2.50 3.06
CA GLN A 24 -5.80 3.47 3.99
C GLN A 24 -4.26 3.41 3.98
N ALA A 25 -3.70 2.21 3.90
CA ALA A 25 -2.26 2.00 3.77
C ALA A 25 -1.69 2.69 2.52
N ALA A 26 -2.33 2.51 1.35
CA ALA A 26 -1.90 3.13 0.10
C ALA A 26 -1.88 4.67 0.20
N LYS A 27 -2.93 5.27 0.77
CA LYS A 27 -3.01 6.73 0.97
C LYS A 27 -1.88 7.24 1.87
N LEU A 28 -1.66 6.58 3.00
CA LEU A 28 -0.59 6.96 3.94
C LEU A 28 0.80 6.76 3.34
N TRP A 29 1.02 5.73 2.52
CA TRP A 29 2.29 5.55 1.80
C TRP A 29 2.54 6.67 0.79
N ARG A 30 1.51 7.16 0.09
CA ARG A 30 1.65 8.35 -0.78
C ARG A 30 1.95 9.63 0.00
N GLN A 31 1.30 9.84 1.15
CA GLN A 31 1.62 10.99 2.02
C GLN A 31 3.06 10.90 2.58
N ALA A 32 3.52 9.71 2.93
CA ALA A 32 4.91 9.51 3.34
C ALA A 32 5.89 9.78 2.19
N ASN A 33 5.51 9.48 0.95
CA ASN A 33 6.32 9.76 -0.24
C ASN A 33 6.55 11.26 -0.45
N GLU A 34 5.49 12.06 -0.31
CA GLU A 34 5.58 13.53 -0.45
C GLU A 34 6.50 14.18 0.61
N LEU A 35 6.65 13.52 1.77
CA LEU A 35 7.51 13.99 2.86
C LEU A 35 8.91 13.38 2.85
N ALA A 36 9.20 12.46 1.94
CA ALA A 36 10.47 11.76 1.90
C ALA A 36 11.56 12.64 1.25
N LEU A 37 12.59 12.97 2.03
CA LEU A 37 13.73 13.75 1.54
C LEU A 37 14.79 12.90 0.85
N LEU A 38 14.94 11.64 1.30
CA LEU A 38 15.92 10.71 0.73
C LEU A 38 15.29 9.95 -0.43
N LYS A 39 15.99 9.86 -1.56
CA LYS A 39 15.53 9.12 -2.75
C LYS A 39 15.11 7.68 -2.41
N ALA A 40 15.87 6.99 -1.57
CA ALA A 40 15.54 5.63 -1.15
C ALA A 40 14.17 5.56 -0.43
N ASN A 41 13.83 6.56 0.37
CA ASN A 41 12.53 6.64 1.03
C ASN A 41 11.42 6.95 0.02
N VAL A 42 11.66 7.85 -0.94
CA VAL A 42 10.72 8.14 -2.04
C VAL A 42 10.42 6.85 -2.81
N ASP A 43 11.45 6.16 -3.30
CA ASP A 43 11.29 4.93 -4.08
C ASP A 43 10.56 3.85 -3.27
N TRP A 44 10.92 3.69 -2.00
CA TRP A 44 10.31 2.72 -1.10
C TRP A 44 8.82 2.99 -0.88
N THR A 45 8.45 4.22 -0.48
CA THR A 45 7.05 4.55 -0.19
C THR A 45 6.19 4.50 -1.45
N ALA A 46 6.72 4.89 -2.61
CA ALA A 46 6.04 4.76 -3.90
C ALA A 46 5.76 3.30 -4.24
N HIS A 47 6.76 2.43 -4.08
CA HIS A 47 6.60 0.99 -4.27
C HIS A 47 5.54 0.40 -3.34
N ARG A 48 5.53 0.80 -2.06
CA ARG A 48 4.54 0.30 -1.08
C ARG A 48 3.11 0.75 -1.38
N ALA A 49 2.92 2.00 -1.80
CA ALA A 49 1.62 2.47 -2.27
C ALA A 49 1.14 1.62 -3.45
N HIS A 50 2.00 1.38 -4.43
CA HIS A 50 1.70 0.54 -5.59
C HIS A 50 1.32 -0.89 -5.21
N VAL A 51 2.05 -1.52 -4.27
CA VAL A 51 1.73 -2.88 -3.80
C VAL A 51 0.34 -2.93 -3.16
N CYS A 52 0.00 -1.96 -2.31
CA CYS A 52 -1.33 -1.89 -1.68
C CYS A 52 -2.45 -1.77 -2.73
N GLU A 53 -2.27 -0.90 -3.72
CA GLU A 53 -3.22 -0.68 -4.81
C GLU A 53 -3.35 -1.92 -5.71
N SER A 54 -2.25 -2.59 -6.02
CA SER A 54 -2.26 -3.82 -6.80
C SER A 54 -3.00 -4.95 -6.05
N ARG A 55 -2.79 -5.08 -4.74
CA ARG A 55 -3.55 -6.03 -3.92
C ARG A 55 -5.04 -5.71 -3.89
N LEU A 56 -5.43 -4.44 -3.78
CA LEU A 56 -6.83 -4.01 -3.89
C LEU A 56 -7.43 -4.38 -5.24
N ARG A 57 -6.71 -4.14 -6.34
CA ARG A 57 -7.16 -4.49 -7.69
C ARG A 57 -7.34 -6.00 -7.88
N LEU A 58 -6.46 -6.82 -7.28
CA LEU A 58 -6.58 -8.27 -7.32
C LEU A 58 -7.76 -8.77 -6.49
N ALA A 59 -8.00 -8.18 -5.31
CA ALA A 59 -9.15 -8.51 -4.47
C ALA A 59 -10.49 -8.10 -5.11
N ALA A 60 -10.51 -6.99 -5.86
CA ALA A 60 -11.69 -6.51 -6.57
C ALA A 60 -12.00 -7.29 -7.85
N LYS A 61 -11.03 -8.04 -8.40
CA LYS A 61 -11.30 -8.95 -9.52
C LYS A 61 -12.05 -10.17 -8.96
N PRO A 62 -13.32 -10.41 -9.33
CA PRO A 62 -13.95 -11.69 -9.01
C PRO A 62 -13.08 -12.78 -9.61
N LEU A 63 -12.82 -13.84 -8.84
CA LEU A 63 -12.28 -15.09 -9.35
C LEU A 63 -13.12 -15.43 -10.58
N ARG A 64 -12.57 -15.24 -11.79
CA ARG A 64 -13.22 -15.73 -13.00
C ARG A 64 -13.36 -17.22 -12.79
N VAL A 65 -14.60 -17.64 -12.48
CA VAL A 65 -14.99 -19.03 -12.32
C VAL A 65 -14.50 -19.73 -13.58
N ARG A 66 -13.52 -20.61 -13.41
CA ARG A 66 -13.01 -21.49 -14.46
C ARG A 66 -14.06 -22.58 -14.65
N ASN A 67 -15.22 -22.22 -15.23
CA ASN A 67 -16.18 -23.19 -15.74
C ASN A 67 -15.61 -23.76 -17.04
N GLY A 68 -14.64 -24.66 -16.88
CA GLY A 68 -14.21 -25.60 -17.91
C GLY A 68 -14.80 -26.96 -17.58
N GLY A 69 -16.08 -27.14 -17.86
CA GLY A 69 -16.77 -28.42 -17.77
C GLY A 69 -17.67 -28.54 -18.98
N ALA A 70 -17.08 -28.91 -20.11
CA ALA A 70 -17.84 -29.38 -21.27
C ALA A 70 -18.48 -30.72 -20.89
N ALA A 71 -19.80 -30.81 -21.02
CA ALA A 71 -20.54 -32.07 -21.09
C ALA A 71 -21.12 -32.17 -22.50
#